data_AF-A0A101E856-F1
#
_entry.id   AF-A0A101E856-F1
#
_cell.length_a   1.000
_cell.length_b   1.000
_cell.length_c   1.000
_cell.angle_alpha   90.00
_cell.angle_beta   90.00
_cell.angle_gamma   90.00
#
_symmetry.space_group_name_H-M   'P 1'
#
loop_
_entity.id
_entity.type
_entity.pdbx_description
1 polymer ?
#
loop_
_entity_poly.entity_id
_entity_poly.type
_entity_poly.pdbx_seq_one_letter_code
_entity_poly.pdbx_strand_id
1 'polypeptide(L)'
;MFSLVHNIKDFSRKINKILILLFFYSMALLILTKILPTFFIAILALFLIIGSALYWGLVGGIVSAILATFINIVSFYVTKQATIRSLVTGSIAYFGIGILLGRFVNITRTQRAELQENEGRYRNLFEKANDAIFIVNTKGKIQNINPAACKLLGYSRDELLTKSLTDIILPEDLAKEPIDINRVLNEEFYNC
;
A
#
# COMPACT_ATOMS: atom_id res chain seq x y z
N MET A 1 -24.79 11.88 14.38
CA MET A 1 -25.76 11.06 13.62
C MET A 1 -25.96 11.53 12.17
N PHE A 2 -26.07 12.84 11.90
CA PHE A 2 -26.31 13.38 10.54
C PHE A 2 -25.15 13.18 9.53
N SER A 3 -23.89 13.26 9.97
CA SER A 3 -22.70 13.03 9.13
C SER A 3 -22.57 11.58 8.62
N LEU A 4 -22.90 10.59 9.46
CA LEU A 4 -22.87 9.17 9.09
C LEU A 4 -23.93 8.82 8.03
N VAL A 5 -25.14 9.37 8.16
CA VAL A 5 -26.23 9.13 7.18
C VAL A 5 -25.91 9.77 5.82
N HIS A 6 -25.28 10.95 5.82
CA HIS A 6 -24.87 11.62 4.58
C HIS A 6 -23.78 10.83 3.84
N ASN A 7 -22.78 10.33 4.56
CA ASN A 7 -21.71 9.52 4.00
C ASN A 7 -22.22 8.19 3.42
N ILE A 8 -23.19 7.54 4.08
CA ILE A 8 -23.84 6.32 3.58
C ILE A 8 -24.66 6.61 2.31
N LYS A 9 -25.39 7.73 2.25
CA LYS A 9 -26.17 8.12 1.06
C LYS A 9 -25.28 8.46 -0.14
N ASP A 10 -24.13 9.09 0.08
CA ASP A 10 -23.18 9.40 -1.00
C ASP A 10 -22.42 8.16 -1.47
N PHE A 11 -22.05 7.26 -0.55
CA PHE A 11 -21.46 5.97 -0.87
C PHE A 11 -22.44 5.10 -1.69
N SER A 12 -23.70 5.02 -1.27
CA SER A 12 -24.77 4.34 -2.00
C SER A 12 -24.99 4.95 -3.39
N ARG A 13 -24.97 6.29 -3.53
CA ARG A 13 -25.09 6.94 -4.85
C ARG A 13 -23.91 6.64 -5.77
N LYS A 14 -22.67 6.61 -5.25
CA LYS A 14 -21.49 6.22 -6.04
C LYS A 14 -21.57 4.76 -6.48
N ILE A 15 -21.97 3.86 -5.58
CA ILE A 15 -22.18 2.44 -5.90
C ILE A 15 -23.26 2.28 -6.97
N ASN A 16 -24.39 2.97 -6.85
CA ASN A 16 -25.48 2.88 -7.82
C ASN A 16 -25.05 3.39 -9.20
N LYS A 17 -24.31 4.51 -9.28
CA LYS A 17 -23.77 5.01 -10.55
C LYS A 17 -22.83 4.00 -11.21
N ILE A 18 -21.99 3.32 -10.42
CA ILE A 18 -21.05 2.32 -10.92
C ILE A 18 -21.79 1.05 -11.35
N LEU A 19 -22.79 0.59 -10.59
CA LEU A 19 -23.65 -0.53 -10.97
C LEU A 19 -24.39 -0.26 -12.28
N ILE A 20 -24.91 0.95 -12.46
CA ILE A 20 -25.58 1.36 -13.70
C ILE A 20 -24.58 1.36 -14.88
N LEU A 21 -23.36 1.90 -14.69
CA LEU A 21 -22.32 1.85 -15.72
C LEU A 21 -21.91 0.41 -16.06
N LEU A 22 -21.76 -0.46 -15.07
CA LEU A 22 -21.47 -1.88 -15.25
C LEU A 22 -22.61 -2.60 -16.00
N PHE A 23 -23.86 -2.24 -15.72
CA PHE A 23 -25.03 -2.78 -16.41
C PHE A 23 -25.06 -2.37 -17.88
N PHE A 24 -24.95 -1.07 -18.19
CA PHE A 24 -24.92 -0.59 -19.57
C PHE A 24 -23.73 -1.16 -20.35
N TYR A 25 -22.57 -1.28 -19.70
CA TYR A 25 -21.39 -1.92 -20.28
C TYR A 25 -21.62 -3.40 -20.58
N SER A 26 -22.26 -4.15 -19.67
CA SER A 26 -22.61 -5.55 -19.90
C SER A 26 -23.58 -5.73 -21.09
N MET A 27 -24.54 -4.81 -21.25
CA MET A 27 -25.48 -4.81 -22.36
C MET A 27 -24.80 -4.45 -23.69
N ALA A 28 -23.85 -3.51 -23.68
CA ALA A 28 -23.03 -3.18 -24.84
C ALA A 28 -22.14 -4.36 -25.26
N LEU A 29 -21.52 -5.05 -24.30
CA LEU A 29 -20.72 -6.26 -24.55
C LEU A 29 -21.54 -7.39 -25.15
N LEU A 30 -22.79 -7.56 -24.72
CA LEU A 30 -23.72 -8.52 -25.31
C LEU A 30 -23.96 -8.27 -26.80
N ILE A 31 -24.11 -7.01 -27.21
CA ILE A 31 -24.27 -6.63 -28.62
C ILE A 31 -22.97 -6.90 -29.40
N LEU A 32 -21.82 -6.57 -28.80
CA LEU A 32 -20.49 -6.80 -29.36
C LEU A 32 -20.17 -8.29 -29.57
N THR A 33 -20.75 -9.19 -28.77
CA THR A 33 -20.52 -10.65 -28.91
C THR A 33 -20.93 -11.24 -30.26
N LYS A 34 -21.82 -10.56 -30.99
CA LYS A 34 -22.24 -10.97 -32.34
C LYS A 34 -21.31 -10.50 -33.45
N ILE A 35 -20.45 -9.52 -33.16
CA ILE A 35 -19.62 -8.81 -34.14
C ILE A 35 -18.15 -9.21 -33.96
N LEU A 36 -17.70 -9.39 -32.72
CA LEU A 36 -16.30 -9.61 -32.37
C LEU A 36 -15.97 -11.08 -32.10
N PRO A 37 -14.73 -11.53 -32.42
CA PRO A 37 -14.25 -12.86 -32.03
C PRO A 37 -14.24 -13.05 -30.52
N THR A 38 -14.47 -14.28 -30.06
CA THR A 38 -14.52 -14.65 -28.63
C THR A 38 -13.27 -14.27 -27.84
N PHE A 39 -12.09 -14.36 -28.44
CA PHE A 39 -10.83 -13.96 -27.81
C PHE A 39 -10.77 -12.46 -27.48
N PHE A 40 -11.38 -11.60 -28.30
CA PHE A 40 -11.38 -10.16 -28.07
C PHE A 40 -12.24 -9.77 -26.85
N ILE A 41 -13.37 -10.45 -26.68
CA ILE A 41 -14.25 -10.31 -25.50
C ILE A 41 -13.50 -10.71 -24.23
N ALA A 42 -12.71 -11.78 -24.30
CA ALA A 42 -11.90 -12.23 -23.16
C ALA A 42 -10.84 -11.20 -22.76
N ILE A 43 -10.19 -10.53 -23.72
CA ILE A 43 -9.25 -9.45 -23.45
C ILE A 43 -9.95 -8.27 -22.76
N LEU A 44 -11.11 -7.83 -23.27
CA LEU A 44 -11.87 -6.73 -22.67
C LEU A 44 -12.27 -7.03 -21.22
N ALA A 45 -12.68 -8.27 -20.95
CA ALA A 45 -12.99 -8.73 -19.60
C ALA A 45 -11.77 -8.65 -18.66
N LEU A 46 -10.57 -9.00 -19.14
CA LEU A 46 -9.34 -8.87 -18.36
C LEU A 46 -9.01 -7.43 -18.02
N PHE A 47 -9.14 -6.51 -18.98
CA PHE A 47 -8.94 -5.07 -18.72
C PHE A 47 -9.90 -4.54 -17.65
N LEU A 48 -11.16 -4.96 -17.69
CA LEU A 48 -12.15 -4.60 -16.67
C LEU A 48 -11.74 -5.14 -15.29
N ILE A 49 -11.28 -6.39 -15.23
CA ILE A 49 -10.84 -7.01 -13.99
C ILE A 49 -9.63 -6.26 -13.42
N ILE A 50 -8.59 -5.99 -14.22
CA ILE A 50 -7.41 -5.32 -13.68
C ILE A 50 -7.75 -3.88 -13.29
N GLY A 51 -8.54 -3.16 -14.09
CA GLY A 51 -8.93 -1.79 -13.79
C GLY A 51 -9.74 -1.67 -12.49
N SER A 52 -10.73 -2.56 -12.32
CA SER A 52 -11.54 -2.60 -11.10
C SER A 52 -10.76 -3.08 -9.87
N ALA A 53 -9.85 -4.06 -10.03
CA ALA A 53 -8.97 -4.50 -8.96
C ALA A 53 -7.97 -3.41 -8.55
N LEU A 54 -7.44 -2.63 -9.49
CA LEU A 54 -6.56 -1.50 -9.19
C LEU A 54 -7.30 -0.38 -8.46
N TYR A 55 -8.59 -0.17 -8.76
CA TYR A 55 -9.37 0.90 -8.16
C TYR A 55 -9.94 0.51 -6.79
N TRP A 56 -10.63 -0.63 -6.71
CA TRP A 56 -11.37 -1.12 -5.52
C TRP A 56 -10.73 -2.32 -4.81
N GLY A 57 -9.55 -2.76 -5.25
CA GLY A 57 -8.84 -3.85 -4.61
C GLY A 57 -9.58 -5.19 -4.78
N LEU A 58 -9.58 -6.00 -3.73
CA LEU A 58 -10.15 -7.35 -3.75
C LEU A 58 -11.63 -7.38 -4.15
N VAL A 59 -12.44 -6.46 -3.61
CA VAL A 59 -13.88 -6.42 -3.90
C VAL A 59 -14.11 -6.11 -5.39
N GLY A 60 -13.36 -5.16 -5.95
CA GLY A 60 -13.44 -4.82 -7.38
C GLY A 60 -13.07 -5.99 -8.27
N GLY A 61 -11.98 -6.69 -7.94
CA GLY A 61 -11.52 -7.87 -8.68
C GLY A 61 -12.52 -9.03 -8.65
N ILE A 62 -13.17 -9.29 -7.52
CA ILE A 62 -14.19 -10.37 -7.42
C ILE A 62 -15.45 -9.99 -8.21
N VAL A 63 -15.96 -8.77 -8.04
CA VAL A 63 -17.20 -8.33 -8.71
C VAL A 63 -17.04 -8.35 -10.23
N SER A 64 -15.91 -7.87 -10.75
CA SER A 64 -15.64 -7.90 -12.19
C SER A 64 -15.40 -9.32 -12.73
N ALA A 65 -14.78 -10.22 -11.94
CA ALA A 65 -14.60 -11.61 -12.34
C ALA A 65 -15.93 -12.37 -12.44
N ILE A 66 -16.88 -12.11 -11.54
CA ILE A 66 -18.25 -12.64 -11.62
C ILE A 66 -18.93 -12.13 -12.91
N LEU A 67 -18.86 -10.83 -13.17
CA LEU A 67 -19.47 -10.22 -14.35
C LEU A 67 -18.84 -10.75 -15.66
N ALA A 68 -17.51 -10.85 -15.70
CA ALA A 68 -16.77 -11.43 -16.83
C ALA A 68 -17.17 -12.88 -17.09
N THR A 69 -17.33 -13.68 -16.02
CA THR A 69 -17.79 -15.07 -16.12
C THR A 69 -19.21 -15.15 -16.66
N PHE A 70 -20.11 -14.27 -16.22
CA PHE A 70 -21.47 -14.19 -16.75
C PHE A 70 -21.48 -13.88 -18.26
N ILE A 71 -20.70 -12.87 -18.69
CA ILE A 71 -20.56 -12.52 -20.10
C ILE A 71 -20.00 -13.70 -20.90
N ASN A 72 -19.02 -14.43 -20.36
CA ASN A 72 -18.44 -15.62 -21.00
C ASN A 72 -19.49 -16.73 -21.20
N ILE A 73 -20.33 -16.98 -20.19
CA ILE A 73 -21.45 -17.94 -20.29
C ILE A 73 -22.45 -17.50 -21.36
N VAL A 74 -22.88 -16.24 -21.37
CA VAL A 74 -23.85 -15.77 -22.38
C VAL A 74 -23.26 -15.81 -23.79
N SER A 75 -21.98 -15.45 -23.94
CA SER A 75 -21.26 -15.53 -25.22
C SER A 75 -21.26 -16.95 -25.80
N PHE A 76 -21.11 -17.96 -24.93
CA PHE A 76 -21.17 -19.38 -25.32
C PHE A 76 -22.54 -19.75 -25.92
N TYR A 77 -23.65 -19.34 -25.27
CA TYR A 77 -25.00 -19.63 -25.77
C TYR A 77 -25.34 -18.89 -27.07
N VAL A 78 -24.91 -17.63 -27.22
CA VAL A 78 -25.25 -16.79 -28.38
C VAL A 78 -24.47 -17.21 -29.62
N THR A 79 -23.16 -17.45 -29.48
CA THR A 79 -22.30 -17.70 -30.65
C THR A 79 -22.32 -19.16 -31.09
N LYS A 80 -22.61 -20.12 -30.19
CA LYS A 80 -22.50 -21.58 -30.42
C LYS A 80 -21.16 -22.06 -31.00
N GLN A 81 -20.15 -21.19 -31.05
CA GLN A 81 -18.82 -21.48 -31.61
C GLN A 81 -17.80 -21.83 -30.51
N ALA A 82 -18.07 -21.47 -29.26
CA ALA A 82 -17.16 -21.71 -28.14
C ALA A 82 -17.28 -23.16 -27.62
N THR A 83 -16.17 -23.70 -27.10
CA THR A 83 -16.15 -25.05 -26.49
C THR A 83 -16.39 -24.95 -24.98
N ILE A 84 -16.91 -26.03 -24.37
CA ILE A 84 -17.07 -26.11 -22.92
C ILE A 84 -15.72 -25.91 -22.20
N ARG A 85 -14.62 -26.39 -22.79
CA ARG A 85 -13.26 -26.22 -22.25
C ARG A 85 -12.86 -24.74 -22.14
N SER A 86 -13.13 -23.92 -23.15
CA SER A 86 -12.80 -22.50 -23.13
C SER A 86 -13.63 -21.71 -22.11
N LEU A 87 -14.88 -22.15 -21.87
CA LEU A 87 -15.73 -21.56 -20.83
C LEU A 87 -15.13 -21.77 -19.44
N VAL A 88 -14.86 -23.04 -19.08
CA VAL A 88 -14.31 -23.40 -17.76
C VAL A 88 -12.95 -22.74 -17.53
N THR A 89 -12.04 -22.83 -18.52
CA THR A 89 -10.69 -22.25 -18.42
C THR A 89 -10.75 -20.73 -18.26
N GLY A 90 -11.61 -20.04 -19.01
CA GLY A 90 -11.78 -18.58 -18.91
C GLY A 90 -12.34 -18.15 -17.55
N SER A 91 -13.36 -18.84 -17.03
CA SER A 91 -13.93 -18.56 -15.71
C SER A 91 -12.90 -18.70 -14.60
N ILE A 92 -12.12 -19.79 -14.59
CA ILE A 92 -11.05 -20.00 -13.61
C ILE A 92 -10.02 -18.88 -13.71
N ALA A 93 -9.61 -18.51 -14.92
CA ALA A 93 -8.65 -17.43 -15.14
C ALA A 93 -9.15 -16.08 -14.62
N TYR A 94 -10.42 -15.71 -14.88
CA TYR A 94 -11.00 -14.45 -14.40
C TYR A 94 -11.01 -14.36 -12.88
N PHE A 95 -11.47 -15.40 -12.20
CA PHE A 95 -11.47 -15.44 -10.74
C PHE A 95 -10.05 -15.42 -10.18
N GLY A 96 -9.14 -16.21 -10.75
CA GLY A 96 -7.74 -16.23 -10.34
C GLY A 96 -7.09 -14.85 -10.42
N ILE A 97 -7.20 -14.20 -11.57
CA ILE A 97 -6.62 -12.87 -11.80
C ILE A 97 -7.27 -11.82 -10.90
N GLY A 98 -8.60 -11.81 -10.79
CA GLY A 98 -9.33 -10.86 -9.95
C GLY A 98 -8.95 -10.96 -8.47
N ILE A 99 -8.85 -12.18 -7.94
CA ILE A 99 -8.49 -12.42 -6.53
C ILE A 99 -7.02 -12.07 -6.28
N LEU A 100 -6.10 -12.53 -7.14
CA LEU A 100 -4.67 -12.31 -6.95
C LEU A 100 -4.30 -10.83 -7.02
N LEU A 101 -4.73 -10.13 -8.09
CA LEU A 101 -4.48 -8.69 -8.23
C LEU A 101 -5.18 -7.91 -7.13
N GLY A 102 -6.43 -8.26 -6.82
CA GLY A 102 -7.19 -7.59 -5.78
C GLY A 102 -6.56 -7.72 -4.39
N ARG A 103 -6.06 -8.91 -4.04
CA ARG A 103 -5.30 -9.12 -2.79
C ARG A 103 -3.99 -8.34 -2.80
N PHE A 104 -3.23 -8.42 -3.89
CA PHE A 104 -1.95 -7.71 -4.02
C PHE A 104 -2.11 -6.20 -3.81
N VAL A 105 -3.13 -5.60 -4.43
CA VAL A 105 -3.44 -4.18 -4.27
C VAL A 105 -3.81 -3.84 -2.83
N ASN A 106 -4.65 -4.65 -2.18
CA ASN A 106 -5.03 -4.42 -0.78
C ASN A 106 -3.81 -4.46 0.15
N ILE A 107 -3.00 -5.51 0.06
CA ILE A 107 -1.80 -5.68 0.89
C ILE A 107 -0.84 -4.50 0.70
N THR A 108 -0.59 -4.11 -0.55
CA THR A 108 0.30 -2.99 -0.87
C THR A 108 -0.21 -1.67 -0.26
N ARG A 109 -1.52 -1.44 -0.31
CA ARG A 109 -2.13 -0.23 0.29
C ARG A 109 -2.00 -0.22 1.80
N THR A 110 -2.29 -1.34 2.46
CA THR A 110 -2.16 -1.48 3.91
C THR A 110 -0.72 -1.28 4.37
N GLN A 111 0.23 -1.97 3.74
CA GLN A 111 1.66 -1.83 4.09
C GLN A 111 2.16 -0.39 3.92
N ARG A 112 1.74 0.31 2.85
CA ARG A 112 2.12 1.71 2.66
C ARG A 112 1.51 2.63 3.73
N ALA A 113 0.26 2.40 4.12
CA ALA A 113 -0.40 3.17 5.16
C ALA A 113 0.29 2.94 6.52
N GLU A 114 0.59 1.69 6.86
CA GLU A 114 1.33 1.34 8.09
C GLU A 114 2.74 1.94 8.12
N LEU A 115 3.46 1.89 6.99
CA LEU A 115 4.78 2.53 6.87
C LEU A 115 4.69 4.04 7.10
N GLN A 116 3.74 4.72 6.46
CA GLN A 116 3.54 6.16 6.64
C GLN A 116 3.13 6.53 8.07
N GLU A 117 2.27 5.73 8.70
CA GLU A 117 1.87 5.91 10.09
C GLU A 117 3.06 5.71 11.03
N ASN A 118 3.85 4.66 10.81
CA ASN A 118 5.05 4.38 11.59
C ASN A 118 6.12 5.47 11.42
N GLU A 119 6.37 5.95 10.20
CA GLU A 119 7.27 7.07 9.92
C GLU A 119 6.77 8.34 10.60
N GLY A 120 5.47 8.64 10.52
CA GLY A 120 4.86 9.80 11.17
C GLY A 120 4.92 9.70 12.70
N ARG A 121 4.73 8.51 13.26
CA ARG A 121 4.85 8.26 14.70
C ARG A 121 6.30 8.38 15.16
N TYR A 122 7.24 7.76 14.45
CA TYR A 122 8.67 7.89 14.72
C TYR A 122 9.10 9.35 14.65
N ARG A 123 8.73 10.09 13.60
CA ARG A 123 9.04 11.52 13.47
C ARG A 123 8.45 12.32 14.62
N ASN A 124 7.19 12.08 15.01
CA ASN A 124 6.58 12.76 16.15
C ASN A 124 7.30 12.48 17.46
N LEU A 125 7.64 11.22 17.75
CA LEU A 125 8.38 10.83 18.95
C LEU A 125 9.75 11.48 18.97
N PHE A 126 10.48 11.41 17.85
CA PHE A 126 11.80 11.99 17.71
C PHE A 126 11.76 13.52 17.90
N GLU A 127 10.88 14.23 17.16
CA GLU A 127 10.83 15.70 17.17
C GLU A 127 10.25 16.28 18.48
N LYS A 128 9.35 15.57 19.16
CA LYS A 128 8.68 16.07 20.38
C LYS A 128 9.24 15.50 21.68
N ALA A 129 10.20 14.58 21.62
CA ALA A 129 10.88 14.12 22.82
C ALA A 129 11.52 15.31 23.56
N ASN A 130 11.36 15.34 24.88
CA ASN A 130 12.00 16.36 25.73
C ASN A 130 13.49 16.05 25.95
N ASP A 131 13.87 14.77 25.86
CA ASP A 131 15.25 14.34 26.01
C ASP A 131 16.02 14.56 24.70
N ALA A 132 17.31 14.85 24.83
CA ALA A 132 18.21 14.97 23.69
C ALA A 132 18.47 13.59 23.07
N ILE A 133 18.10 13.41 21.80
CA ILE A 133 18.29 12.15 21.06
C ILE A 133 19.31 12.38 19.96
N PHE A 134 20.36 11.55 19.95
CA PHE A 134 21.38 11.50 18.92
C PHE A 134 21.34 10.15 18.21
N ILE A 135 21.32 10.17 16.88
CA ILE A 135 21.48 8.97 16.05
C ILE A 135 22.85 9.05 15.44
N VAL A 136 23.68 8.06 15.73
CA VAL A 136 25.09 8.03 15.34
C VAL A 136 25.43 6.73 14.63
N ASN A 137 26.44 6.78 13.77
CA ASN A 137 26.97 5.56 13.17
C ASN A 137 27.99 4.87 14.10
N THR A 138 28.49 3.71 13.68
CA THR A 138 29.49 2.93 14.43
C THR A 138 30.82 3.65 14.66
N LYS A 139 31.07 4.77 13.98
CA LYS A 139 32.26 5.62 14.16
C LYS A 139 31.98 6.85 15.04
N GLY A 140 30.80 6.97 15.63
CA GLY A 140 30.40 8.10 16.47
C GLY A 140 30.03 9.38 15.72
N LYS A 141 29.94 9.32 14.37
CA LYS A 141 29.49 10.46 13.57
C LYS A 141 27.97 10.60 13.67
N ILE A 142 27.52 11.82 13.94
CA ILE A 142 26.11 12.14 14.06
C ILE A 142 25.43 12.07 12.68
N GLN A 143 24.40 11.24 12.58
CA GLN A 143 23.55 11.09 11.40
C GLN A 143 22.24 11.88 11.54
N ASN A 144 21.71 11.99 12.76
CA ASN A 144 20.49 12.72 13.03
C ASN A 144 20.40 13.16 14.49
N ILE A 145 19.64 14.23 14.73
CA ILE A 145 19.41 14.82 16.05
C ILE A 145 18.03 15.44 16.14
N ASN A 146 17.44 15.39 17.34
CA ASN A 146 16.14 16.00 17.59
C ASN A 146 16.26 17.46 18.04
N PRO A 147 15.16 18.24 17.99
CA PRO A 147 15.17 19.64 18.42
C PRO A 147 15.55 19.85 19.89
N ALA A 148 15.25 18.89 20.77
CA ALA A 148 15.64 18.97 22.18
C ALA A 148 17.16 18.94 22.36
N ALA A 149 17.88 18.12 21.59
CA ALA A 149 19.35 18.12 21.59
C ALA A 149 19.93 19.47 21.14
N CYS A 150 19.37 20.08 20.09
CA CYS A 150 19.78 21.42 19.64
C CYS A 150 19.58 22.47 20.74
N LYS A 151 18.43 22.44 21.43
CA LYS A 151 18.13 23.37 22.52
C LYS A 151 19.04 23.17 23.72
N LEU A 152 19.32 21.93 24.08
CA LEU A 152 20.17 21.58 25.22
C LEU A 152 21.62 22.02 24.99
N LEU A 153 22.16 21.79 23.80
CA LEU A 153 23.56 22.08 23.48
C LEU A 153 23.77 23.50 22.94
N GLY A 154 22.71 24.21 22.55
CA GLY A 154 22.78 25.58 22.01
C GLY A 154 23.29 25.69 20.58
N TYR A 155 23.42 24.58 19.85
CA TYR A 155 23.86 24.55 18.45
C TYR A 155 22.68 24.37 17.49
N SER A 156 22.87 24.83 16.25
CA SER A 156 21.95 24.50 15.17
C SER A 156 22.08 23.03 14.75
N ARG A 157 21.05 22.53 14.07
CA ARG A 157 21.04 21.15 13.58
C ARG A 157 22.19 20.90 12.60
N ASP A 158 22.41 21.82 11.68
CA ASP A 158 23.40 21.66 10.62
C ASP A 158 24.83 21.66 11.18
N GLU A 159 25.11 22.47 12.20
CA GLU A 159 26.41 22.46 12.89
C GLU A 159 26.66 21.13 13.58
N LEU A 160 25.67 20.60 14.32
CA LEU A 160 25.81 19.33 15.02
C LEU A 160 25.95 18.13 14.05
N LEU A 161 25.33 18.16 12.88
CA LEU A 161 25.49 17.12 11.86
C LEU A 161 26.92 17.06 11.26
N THR A 162 27.71 18.11 11.42
CA THR A 162 29.13 18.12 11.02
C THR A 162 30.07 17.59 12.10
N LYS A 163 29.59 17.41 13.34
CA LYS A 163 30.39 17.00 14.51
C LYS A 163 30.31 15.50 14.79
N SER A 164 31.30 15.00 15.52
CA SER A 164 31.31 13.68 16.16
C SER A 164 30.81 13.79 17.61
N LEU A 165 30.32 12.70 18.19
CA LEU A 165 29.98 12.64 19.62
C LEU A 165 31.14 13.07 20.52
N THR A 166 32.36 12.69 20.14
CA THR A 166 33.59 13.05 20.86
C THR A 166 33.88 14.54 20.86
N ASP A 167 33.32 15.31 19.93
CA ASP A 167 33.51 16.77 19.85
C ASP A 167 32.54 17.54 20.77
N ILE A 168 31.53 16.85 21.30
CA ILE A 168 30.46 17.42 22.14
C ILE A 168 30.69 17.04 23.61
N ILE A 169 31.19 15.84 23.87
CA ILE A 169 31.38 15.30 25.22
C ILE A 169 32.72 15.79 25.77
N LEU A 170 32.73 16.20 27.03
CA LEU A 170 33.92 16.74 27.67
C LEU A 170 35.04 15.67 27.72
N PRO A 171 36.30 16.03 27.44
CA PRO A 171 37.42 15.09 27.48
C PRO A 171 37.58 14.37 28.83
N GLU A 172 37.23 15.05 29.92
CA GLU A 172 37.27 14.52 31.29
C GLU A 172 36.27 13.39 31.52
N ASP A 173 35.11 13.44 30.86
CA ASP A 173 34.08 12.40 30.95
C ASP A 173 34.42 11.22 30.02
N LEU A 174 34.95 11.51 28.82
CA LEU A 174 35.50 10.49 27.92
C LEU A 174 36.69 9.73 28.53
N ALA A 175 37.48 10.38 29.38
CA ALA A 175 38.61 9.76 30.07
C ALA A 175 38.18 8.84 31.22
N LYS A 176 37.03 9.12 31.85
CA LYS A 176 36.45 8.25 32.90
C LYS A 176 35.75 7.04 32.30
N GLU A 177 34.99 7.26 31.23
CA GLU A 177 34.25 6.22 30.55
C GLU A 177 34.30 6.44 29.04
N PRO A 178 35.26 5.80 28.34
CA PRO A 178 35.34 5.92 26.89
C PRO A 178 34.10 5.33 26.24
N ILE A 179 33.50 6.08 25.32
CA ILE A 179 32.30 5.65 24.60
C ILE A 179 32.71 4.54 23.63
N ASP A 180 32.56 3.30 24.08
CA ASP A 180 32.69 2.13 23.23
C ASP A 180 31.33 1.81 22.61
N ILE A 181 31.10 2.37 21.42
CA ILE A 181 29.89 2.12 20.63
C ILE A 181 29.75 0.62 20.34
N ASN A 182 30.85 -0.11 20.17
CA ASN A 182 30.79 -1.55 19.90
C ASN A 182 30.40 -2.33 21.16
N ARG A 183 30.80 -1.88 22.36
CA ARG A 183 30.34 -2.48 23.62
C ARG A 183 28.83 -2.34 23.79
N VAL A 184 28.28 -1.14 23.59
CA VAL A 184 26.83 -0.87 23.70
C VAL A 184 26.04 -1.68 22.68
N LEU A 185 26.50 -1.74 21.43
CA LEU A 185 25.87 -2.58 20.41
C LEU A 185 25.88 -4.06 20.81
N ASN A 186 27.00 -4.57 21.33
CA ASN A 186 27.10 -5.99 21.69
C ASN A 186 26.30 -6.36 22.95
N GLU A 187 26.06 -5.44 23.88
CA GLU A 187 25.26 -5.69 25.10
C GLU A 187 23.74 -5.76 24.83
N GLU A 188 23.21 -5.03 23.84
CA GLU A 188 21.79 -5.12 23.46
C GLU A 188 21.45 -6.39 22.64
N PHE A 189 22.41 -6.96 21.91
CA PHE A 189 22.19 -8.17 21.11
C PHE A 189 22.28 -9.49 21.91
N TYR A 190 22.80 -9.48 23.15
CA TYR A 190 22.93 -10.69 23.99
C TYR A 190 21.84 -10.86 25.06
N ASN A 191 20.95 -9.87 25.23
CA ASN A 191 19.87 -9.90 26.23
C ASN A 191 18.45 -10.04 25.62
N CYS A 192 18.33 -10.44 24.36
CA CYS A 192 17.08 -10.91 23.74
C CYS A 192 17.10 -12.42 23.52
#